data_AF-R2NPB4-F1
#
_entry.id   AF-R2NPB4-F1
#
_cell.length_a   1.000
_cell.length_b   1.000
_cell.length_c   1.000
_cell.angle_alpha   90.00
_cell.angle_beta   90.00
_cell.angle_gamma   90.00
#
_symmetry.space_group_name_H-M   'P 1'
#
loop_
_entity.id
_entity.type
_entity.pdbx_description
1 polymer ?
#
loop_
_entity_poly.entity_id
_entity_poly.type
_entity_poly.pdbx_seq_one_letter_code
_entity_poly.pdbx_strand_id
1 'polypeptide(L)'
;MKKILENFVTNRYKRVSRKPYSAISFSTGILGYLALFSFVWLSIWGGGAGEISNNFLGLLRYPLVFMIILNIFGYFIFRIAKLKKYAAIISYSSGVLFLLFMWFFITCLSDNPIKYSLYGSFLISIGWMIGIIIHVMLVSTSLKKDSMKIRDKYGDYYVNAISIISLLCIFYFSISDREMFLLVGVALIIVALLVSLTFSFPRILPYWRKEEPKKDASVYGNTTKMMKRGKSK
;
A
#
# COMPACT_ATOMS: atom_id res chain seq x y z
N MET A 1 11.22 -4.45 -20.02
CA MET A 1 10.30 -3.78 -19.07
C MET A 1 8.98 -4.55 -18.87
N LYS A 2 8.22 -4.89 -19.92
CA LYS A 2 6.96 -5.67 -19.81
C LYS A 2 7.12 -7.00 -19.05
N LYS A 3 8.15 -7.80 -19.38
CA LYS A 3 8.49 -9.06 -18.68
C LYS A 3 8.84 -8.88 -17.19
N ILE A 4 9.42 -7.73 -16.80
CA ILE A 4 9.75 -7.44 -15.40
C ILE A 4 8.45 -7.18 -14.62
N LEU A 5 7.54 -6.38 -15.18
CA LEU A 5 6.26 -6.07 -14.55
C LEU A 5 5.39 -7.32 -14.36
N GLU A 6 5.36 -8.20 -15.36
CA GLU A 6 4.62 -9.48 -15.29
C GLU A 6 5.17 -10.43 -14.22
N ASN A 7 6.48 -10.36 -13.94
CA ASN A 7 7.16 -11.19 -12.96
C ASN A 7 7.53 -10.44 -11.68
N PHE A 8 6.96 -9.25 -11.46
CA PHE A 8 7.29 -8.41 -10.31
C PHE A 8 6.80 -9.04 -8.99
N VAL A 9 5.66 -9.71 -9.01
CA VAL A 9 5.06 -10.30 -7.80
C VAL A 9 5.70 -11.65 -7.46
N THR A 10 6.25 -11.78 -6.25
CA THR A 10 6.74 -13.06 -5.74
C THR A 10 5.61 -14.03 -5.45
N ASN A 11 5.90 -15.33 -5.42
CA ASN A 11 4.89 -16.35 -5.14
C ASN A 11 4.14 -16.12 -3.81
N ARG A 12 4.83 -15.60 -2.79
CA ARG A 12 4.25 -15.27 -1.48
C ARG A 12 3.12 -14.23 -1.59
N TYR A 13 3.29 -13.19 -2.41
CA TYR A 13 2.31 -12.12 -2.57
C TYR A 13 1.31 -12.37 -3.71
N LYS A 14 1.41 -13.46 -4.47
CA LYS A 14 0.49 -13.76 -5.59
C LYS A 14 -0.98 -13.81 -5.17
N ARG A 15 -1.29 -14.45 -4.03
CA ARG A 15 -2.67 -14.53 -3.52
C ARG A 15 -3.24 -13.15 -3.20
N VAL A 16 -2.42 -12.31 -2.58
CA VAL A 16 -2.77 -10.95 -2.19
C VAL A 16 -2.94 -10.10 -3.45
N SER A 17 -1.97 -10.07 -4.36
CA SER A 17 -2.00 -9.24 -5.59
C SER A 17 -3.15 -9.53 -6.56
N ARG A 18 -3.78 -10.71 -6.49
CA ARG A 18 -4.92 -11.10 -7.34
C ARG A 18 -6.29 -10.81 -6.71
N LYS A 19 -6.34 -10.45 -5.43
CA LYS A 19 -7.60 -10.16 -4.73
C LYS A 19 -8.23 -8.89 -5.33
N PRO A 20 -9.47 -8.93 -5.85
CA PRO A 20 -10.12 -7.76 -6.39
C PRO A 20 -10.47 -6.77 -5.27
N TYR A 21 -10.45 -5.47 -5.60
CA TYR A 21 -11.05 -4.45 -4.77
C TYR A 21 -12.55 -4.71 -4.59
N SER A 22 -13.06 -4.41 -3.41
CA SER A 22 -14.48 -4.46 -3.10
C SER A 22 -14.89 -3.19 -2.34
N ALA A 23 -16.20 -3.00 -2.17
CA ALA A 23 -16.75 -1.93 -1.35
C ALA A 23 -16.19 -1.93 0.09
N ILE A 24 -15.79 -3.10 0.59
CA ILE A 24 -15.15 -3.27 1.90
C ILE A 24 -13.80 -2.55 1.92
N SER A 25 -13.02 -2.55 0.84
CA SER A 25 -11.72 -1.87 0.80
C SER A 25 -11.81 -0.36 1.08
N PHE A 26 -12.84 0.30 0.54
CA PHE A 26 -13.10 1.72 0.82
C PHE A 26 -13.63 1.92 2.24
N SER A 27 -14.51 1.02 2.71
CA SER A 27 -15.05 1.07 4.07
C SER A 27 -13.95 0.93 5.12
N THR A 28 -12.98 0.03 4.89
CA THR A 28 -11.78 -0.11 5.74
C THR A 28 -10.91 1.15 5.69
N GLY A 29 -10.77 1.78 4.53
CA GLY A 29 -10.09 3.07 4.40
C GLY A 29 -10.77 4.15 5.25
N ILE A 30 -12.09 4.32 5.10
CA ILE A 30 -12.91 5.27 5.88
C ILE A 30 -12.72 5.03 7.38
N LEU A 31 -12.88 3.78 7.83
CA LEU A 31 -12.72 3.41 9.23
C LEU A 31 -11.32 3.75 9.77
N GLY A 32 -10.27 3.45 8.98
CA GLY A 32 -8.89 3.77 9.34
C GLY A 32 -8.67 5.27 9.52
N TYR A 33 -9.13 6.10 8.58
CA TYR A 33 -9.00 7.55 8.73
C TYR A 33 -9.89 8.13 9.83
N LEU A 34 -11.08 7.58 10.06
CA LEU A 34 -11.90 7.98 11.19
C LEU A 34 -11.23 7.67 12.52
N ALA A 35 -10.54 6.53 12.64
CA ALA A 35 -9.74 6.21 13.81
C ALA A 35 -8.63 7.26 14.01
N LEU A 36 -7.81 7.53 12.98
CA LEU A 36 -6.76 8.56 13.05
C LEU A 36 -7.32 9.95 13.38
N PHE A 37 -8.44 10.33 12.76
CA PHE A 37 -9.10 11.60 13.02
C PHE A 37 -9.58 11.70 14.47
N SER A 38 -10.18 10.63 15.00
CA SER A 38 -10.63 10.58 16.40
C SER A 38 -9.45 10.71 17.36
N PHE A 39 -8.32 10.06 17.07
CA PHE A 39 -7.09 10.23 17.84
C PHE A 39 -6.57 11.66 17.81
N VAL A 40 -6.45 12.28 16.63
CA VAL A 40 -6.02 13.68 16.49
C VAL A 40 -6.95 14.62 17.27
N TRP A 41 -8.26 14.39 17.18
CA TRP A 41 -9.25 15.19 17.89
C TRP A 41 -9.12 15.08 19.41
N LEU A 42 -8.98 13.86 19.92
CA LEU A 42 -8.76 13.59 21.35
C LEU A 42 -7.44 14.19 21.85
N SER A 43 -6.36 14.13 21.06
CA SER A 43 -5.08 14.72 21.43
C SER A 43 -5.14 16.24 21.56
N ILE A 44 -5.88 16.93 20.68
CA ILE A 44 -6.08 18.38 20.76
C ILE A 44 -6.92 18.75 22.00
N TRP A 45 -8.02 18.02 22.25
CA TRP A 45 -8.91 18.30 23.39
C TRP A 45 -8.29 17.90 24.74
N GLY A 46 -7.42 16.90 24.77
CA GLY A 46 -6.78 16.40 25.98
C GLY A 46 -5.71 17.32 26.56
N GLY A 47 -5.30 18.38 25.84
CA GLY A 47 -4.40 19.43 26.34
C GLY A 47 -2.98 18.98 26.71
N GLY A 48 -2.62 17.71 26.48
CA GLY A 48 -1.35 17.12 26.91
C GLY A 48 -0.16 17.39 25.99
N ALA A 49 -0.38 18.03 24.83
CA ALA A 49 0.66 18.32 23.86
C ALA A 49 1.05 19.82 23.90
N GLY A 50 2.33 20.12 23.73
CA GLY A 50 2.82 21.49 23.63
C GLY A 50 2.20 22.26 22.44
N GLU A 51 2.24 23.59 22.48
CA GLU A 51 1.58 24.47 21.50
C GLU A 51 1.97 24.14 20.03
N ILE A 52 3.24 23.86 19.77
CA ILE A 52 3.75 23.49 18.44
C ILE A 52 3.13 22.18 17.95
N SER A 53 2.97 21.19 18.83
CA SER A 53 2.36 19.90 18.51
C SER A 53 0.85 20.04 18.28
N ASN A 54 0.16 20.85 19.07
CA ASN A 54 -1.27 21.16 18.86
C ASN A 54 -1.52 21.88 17.53
N ASN A 55 -0.67 22.84 17.16
CA ASN A 55 -0.77 23.52 15.88
C ASN A 55 -0.53 22.56 14.70
N PHE A 56 0.44 21.65 14.83
CA PHE A 56 0.71 20.63 13.82
C PHE A 56 -0.43 19.61 13.68
N LEU A 57 -1.01 19.15 14.79
CA LEU A 57 -2.23 18.32 14.81
C LEU A 57 -3.43 19.07 14.19
N GLY A 58 -3.56 20.36 14.49
CA GLY A 58 -4.57 21.25 13.92
C GLY A 58 -4.47 21.38 12.40
N LEU A 59 -3.26 21.34 11.83
CA LEU A 59 -3.04 21.27 10.38
C LEU A 59 -3.36 19.90 9.79
N LEU A 60 -3.02 18.81 10.49
CA LEU A 60 -3.25 17.43 10.03
C LEU A 60 -4.74 17.06 9.90
N ARG A 61 -5.65 17.76 10.58
CA ARG A 61 -7.09 17.49 10.52
C ARG A 61 -7.68 17.63 9.11
N TYR A 62 -7.27 18.67 8.36
CA TYR A 62 -7.83 18.97 7.04
C TYR A 62 -7.53 17.88 6.01
N PRO A 63 -6.27 17.44 5.82
CA PRO A 63 -5.97 16.38 4.87
C PRO A 63 -6.55 15.02 5.31
N LEU A 64 -6.75 14.75 6.61
CA LEU A 64 -7.49 13.57 7.08
C LEU A 64 -8.96 13.58 6.66
N VAL A 65 -9.66 14.71 6.86
CA VAL A 65 -11.05 14.88 6.41
C VAL A 65 -11.16 14.73 4.90
N PHE A 66 -10.22 15.34 4.15
CA PHE A 66 -10.16 15.17 2.70
C PHE A 66 -10.04 13.69 2.31
N MET A 67 -9.19 12.90 2.98
CA MET A 67 -9.04 11.46 2.70
C MET A 67 -10.30 10.65 3.04
N ILE A 68 -11.03 11.02 4.09
CA ILE A 68 -12.33 10.40 4.42
C ILE A 68 -13.31 10.64 3.27
N ILE A 69 -13.47 11.90 2.86
CA ILE A 69 -14.36 12.29 1.75
C ILE A 69 -13.96 11.57 0.46
N LEU A 70 -12.67 11.51 0.16
CA LEU A 70 -12.15 10.84 -1.04
C LEU A 70 -12.47 9.34 -1.04
N ASN A 71 -12.40 8.66 0.10
CA ASN A 71 -12.78 7.25 0.20
C ASN A 71 -14.29 7.03 0.11
N ILE A 72 -15.11 7.93 0.68
CA ILE A 72 -16.57 7.92 0.51
C ILE A 72 -16.91 8.08 -0.99
N PHE A 73 -16.28 9.04 -1.66
CA PHE A 73 -16.45 9.24 -3.09
C PHE A 73 -16.01 8.01 -3.90
N GLY A 74 -14.86 7.42 -3.56
CA GLY A 74 -14.38 6.17 -4.15
C GLY A 74 -15.35 5.01 -3.98
N TYR A 75 -15.98 4.88 -2.81
CA TYR A 75 -17.01 3.88 -2.54
C TYR A 75 -18.22 4.00 -3.47
N PHE A 76 -18.73 5.22 -3.69
CA PHE A 76 -19.84 5.46 -4.60
C PHE A 76 -19.46 5.22 -6.06
N ILE A 77 -18.32 5.75 -6.49
CA ILE A 77 -17.81 5.59 -7.85
C ILE A 77 -17.59 4.12 -8.21
N PHE A 78 -17.16 3.29 -7.25
CA PHE A 78 -16.91 1.87 -7.49
C PHE A 78 -18.16 1.10 -7.96
N ARG A 79 -19.37 1.61 -7.67
CA ARG A 79 -20.63 1.03 -8.16
C ARG A 79 -20.84 1.27 -9.66
N ILE A 80 -20.17 2.26 -10.25
CA ILE A 80 -20.29 2.63 -11.66
C ILE A 80 -19.22 1.89 -12.48
N ALA A 81 -19.63 0.94 -13.33
CA ALA A 81 -18.72 0.06 -14.07
C ALA A 81 -17.61 0.81 -14.83
N LYS A 82 -17.94 1.90 -15.52
CA LYS A 82 -17.00 2.71 -16.31
C LYS A 82 -15.92 3.41 -15.46
N LEU A 83 -16.18 3.63 -14.17
CA LEU A 83 -15.33 4.41 -13.28
C LEU A 83 -14.56 3.57 -12.25
N LYS A 84 -14.77 2.24 -12.21
CA LYS A 84 -14.08 1.32 -11.29
C LYS A 84 -12.55 1.46 -11.30
N LYS A 85 -11.97 1.80 -12.46
CA LYS A 85 -10.54 2.03 -12.64
C LYS A 85 -9.98 3.18 -11.80
N TYR A 86 -10.75 4.27 -11.65
CA TYR A 86 -10.37 5.42 -10.83
C TYR A 86 -10.55 5.11 -9.35
N ALA A 87 -11.65 4.43 -9.00
CA ALA A 87 -11.90 3.99 -7.62
C ALA A 87 -10.80 3.04 -7.10
N ALA A 88 -10.31 2.11 -7.92
CA ALA A 88 -9.20 1.21 -7.54
C ALA A 88 -7.91 1.97 -7.22
N ILE A 89 -7.58 3.03 -7.98
CA ILE A 89 -6.44 3.91 -7.69
C ILE A 89 -6.66 4.65 -6.38
N ILE A 90 -7.86 5.21 -6.17
CA ILE A 90 -8.19 5.92 -4.92
C ILE A 90 -7.91 5.02 -3.71
N SER A 91 -8.39 3.78 -3.72
CA SER A 91 -8.18 2.85 -2.61
C SER A 91 -6.71 2.51 -2.39
N TYR A 92 -5.93 2.30 -3.45
CA TYR A 92 -4.49 2.03 -3.32
C TYR A 92 -3.70 3.23 -2.79
N SER A 93 -3.85 4.39 -3.44
CA SER A 93 -3.15 5.62 -3.04
C SER A 93 -3.54 6.04 -1.62
N SER A 94 -4.79 5.79 -1.24
CA SER A 94 -5.23 5.96 0.13
C SER A 94 -4.47 5.06 1.11
N GLY A 95 -4.24 3.78 0.79
CA GLY A 95 -3.42 2.92 1.65
C GLY A 95 -1.98 3.43 1.83
N VAL A 96 -1.37 3.97 0.76
CA VAL A 96 -0.03 4.59 0.82
C VAL A 96 -0.05 5.82 1.73
N LEU A 97 -1.00 6.72 1.52
CA LEU A 97 -1.12 7.95 2.30
C LEU A 97 -1.44 7.67 3.76
N PHE A 98 -2.22 6.63 4.07
CA PHE A 98 -2.53 6.22 5.44
C PHE A 98 -1.25 5.95 6.26
N LEU A 99 -0.27 5.27 5.66
CA LEU A 99 1.02 5.01 6.32
C LEU A 99 1.82 6.30 6.55
N LEU A 100 1.71 7.29 5.66
CA LEU A 100 2.33 8.61 5.87
C LEU A 100 1.61 9.42 6.96
N PHE A 101 0.28 9.32 7.08
CA PHE A 101 -0.44 9.95 8.20
C PHE A 101 -0.09 9.32 9.55
N MET A 102 0.13 8.00 9.59
CA MET A 102 0.67 7.32 10.78
C MET A 102 2.04 7.89 11.18
N TRP A 103 2.93 8.15 10.20
CA TRP A 103 4.20 8.82 10.46
C TRP A 103 4.01 10.20 11.09
N PHE A 104 3.19 11.05 10.46
CA PHE A 104 2.93 12.40 10.96
C PHE A 104 2.36 12.40 12.37
N PHE A 105 1.44 11.47 12.65
CA PHE A 105 0.89 11.31 13.98
C PHE A 105 1.97 10.98 15.02
N ILE A 106 2.84 10.01 14.75
CA ILE A 106 3.90 9.62 15.68
C ILE A 106 4.87 10.77 15.94
N THR A 107 5.18 11.58 14.91
CA THR A 107 6.06 12.75 15.09
C THR A 107 5.45 13.84 15.97
N CYS A 108 4.12 13.88 16.14
CA CYS A 108 3.45 14.81 17.07
C CYS A 108 3.84 14.56 18.53
N LEU A 109 4.32 13.35 18.85
CA LEU A 109 4.76 12.98 20.19
C LEU A 109 6.18 13.48 20.53
N SER A 110 6.90 14.03 19.56
CA SER A 110 8.26 14.53 19.75
C SER A 110 8.28 16.03 20.06
N ASP A 111 9.39 16.49 20.64
CA ASP A 111 9.62 17.90 20.94
C ASP A 111 9.60 18.82 19.71
N ASN A 112 9.96 18.30 18.53
CA ASN A 112 10.01 19.07 17.29
C ASN A 112 9.32 18.33 16.13
N PRO A 113 7.97 18.30 16.11
CA PRO A 113 7.19 17.49 15.17
C PRO A 113 7.45 17.88 13.70
N ILE A 114 7.66 19.16 13.41
CA ILE A 114 7.91 19.66 12.05
C ILE A 114 9.25 19.15 11.54
N LYS A 115 10.32 19.30 12.33
CA LYS A 115 11.66 18.85 11.94
C LYS A 115 11.67 17.34 11.69
N TYR A 116 11.17 16.56 12.65
CA TYR A 116 11.22 15.10 12.55
C TYR A 116 10.29 14.56 11.46
N SER A 117 9.11 15.16 11.26
CA SER A 117 8.22 14.77 10.17
C SER A 117 8.87 14.91 8.80
N LEU A 118 9.60 16.01 8.54
CA LEU A 118 10.32 16.24 7.29
C LEU A 118 11.45 15.22 7.09
N TYR A 119 12.35 15.08 8.08
CA TYR A 119 13.47 14.14 7.97
C TYR A 119 13.02 12.70 7.79
N GLY A 120 12.02 12.27 8.57
CA GLY A 120 11.51 10.92 8.44
C GLY A 120 10.74 10.69 7.15
N SER A 121 10.00 11.68 6.63
CA SER A 121 9.36 11.57 5.30
C SER A 121 10.39 11.36 4.20
N PHE A 122 11.53 12.05 4.28
CA PHE A 122 12.65 11.88 3.36
C PHE A 122 13.28 10.48 3.48
N LEU A 123 13.54 10.02 4.72
CA LEU A 123 14.05 8.67 4.99
C LEU A 123 13.10 7.59 4.47
N ILE A 124 11.80 7.73 4.73
CA ILE A 124 10.75 6.81 4.26
C ILE A 124 10.74 6.74 2.74
N SER A 125 10.80 7.89 2.07
CA SER A 125 10.79 7.97 0.60
C SER A 125 12.03 7.29 -0.01
N ILE A 126 13.22 7.59 0.52
CA ILE A 126 14.47 6.96 0.07
C ILE A 126 14.44 5.45 0.31
N GLY A 127 14.08 5.02 1.52
CA GLY A 127 13.99 3.61 1.87
C GLY A 127 13.03 2.86 0.94
N TRP A 128 11.85 3.45 0.67
CA TRP A 128 10.89 2.85 -0.24
C TRP A 128 11.43 2.73 -1.67
N MET A 129 12.09 3.77 -2.19
CA MET A 129 12.74 3.74 -3.51
C MET A 129 13.83 2.67 -3.60
N ILE A 130 14.70 2.57 -2.59
CA ILE A 130 15.76 1.55 -2.51
C ILE A 130 15.14 0.14 -2.53
N GLY A 131 14.08 -0.09 -1.75
CA GLY A 131 13.38 -1.37 -1.72
C GLY A 131 12.82 -1.76 -3.09
N ILE A 132 12.23 -0.81 -3.82
CA ILE A 132 11.75 -1.04 -5.19
C ILE A 132 12.90 -1.38 -6.13
N ILE A 133 14.00 -0.62 -6.07
CA ILE A 133 15.18 -0.83 -6.94
C ILE A 133 15.78 -2.21 -6.73
N ILE A 134 15.99 -2.62 -5.47
CA ILE A 134 16.50 -3.94 -5.11
C ILE A 134 15.59 -5.02 -5.70
N HIS A 135 14.28 -4.86 -5.57
CA HIS A 135 13.34 -5.85 -6.08
C HIS A 135 13.33 -5.93 -7.63
N VAL A 136 13.43 -4.78 -8.31
CA VAL A 136 13.57 -4.74 -9.77
C VAL A 136 14.85 -5.43 -10.22
N MET A 137 15.97 -5.25 -9.51
CA MET A 137 17.24 -5.93 -9.79
C MET A 137 17.12 -7.45 -9.59
N LEU A 138 16.44 -7.90 -8.54
CA LEU A 138 16.17 -9.33 -8.28
C LEU A 138 15.36 -9.98 -9.39
N VAL A 139 14.27 -9.32 -9.83
CA VAL A 139 13.44 -9.79 -10.95
C VAL A 139 14.25 -9.84 -12.25
N SER A 140 15.04 -8.80 -12.53
CA SER A 140 15.89 -8.73 -13.72
C SER A 140 16.93 -9.84 -13.76
N THR A 141 17.56 -10.12 -12.63
CA THR A 141 18.54 -11.21 -12.50
C THR A 141 17.89 -12.59 -12.64
N SER A 142 16.68 -12.76 -12.10
CA SER A 142 15.92 -14.00 -12.22
C SER A 142 15.49 -14.27 -13.66
N LEU A 143 15.11 -13.22 -14.40
CA LEU A 143 14.82 -13.31 -15.83
C LEU A 143 16.04 -13.68 -16.67
N LYS A 144 17.23 -13.15 -16.35
CA LYS A 144 18.48 -13.52 -17.05
C LYS A 144 18.88 -14.99 -16.85
N LYS A 145 18.46 -15.61 -15.75
CA LYS A 145 18.78 -17.00 -15.38
C LYS A 145 17.64 -17.98 -15.69
N ASP A 146 16.59 -17.53 -16.39
CA ASP A 146 15.35 -18.29 -16.69
C ASP A 146 14.74 -19.03 -15.49
N SER A 147 14.94 -18.50 -14.28
CA SER A 147 14.51 -19.12 -13.03
C SER A 147 14.07 -18.08 -12.02
N MET A 148 12.77 -18.10 -11.69
CA MET A 148 12.17 -17.22 -10.69
C MET A 148 12.49 -17.59 -9.24
N LYS A 149 13.24 -18.70 -9.03
CA LYS A 149 13.63 -19.17 -7.69
C LYS A 149 14.42 -18.12 -6.91
N ILE A 150 15.26 -17.32 -7.58
CA ILE A 150 16.07 -16.27 -6.94
C ILE A 150 15.18 -15.16 -6.40
N ARG A 151 14.30 -14.59 -7.23
CA ARG A 151 13.31 -13.59 -6.80
C ARG A 151 12.47 -14.10 -5.63
N ASP A 152 11.96 -15.33 -5.70
CA ASP A 152 11.08 -15.86 -4.66
C ASP A 152 11.80 -16.16 -3.36
N LYS A 153 13.08 -16.56 -3.42
CA LYS A 153 13.91 -16.76 -2.22
C LYS A 153 14.29 -15.43 -1.56
N TYR A 154 14.71 -14.44 -2.35
CA TYR A 154 15.30 -13.20 -1.83
C TYR A 154 14.34 -12.01 -1.76
N GLY A 155 13.10 -12.13 -2.26
CA GLY A 155 12.16 -11.01 -2.38
C GLY A 155 11.75 -10.35 -1.07
N ASP A 156 11.88 -11.05 0.07
CA ASP A 156 11.55 -10.51 1.39
C ASP A 156 12.79 -10.08 2.20
N TYR A 157 14.01 -10.29 1.69
CA TYR A 157 15.24 -10.03 2.45
C TYR A 157 15.36 -8.56 2.85
N TYR A 158 15.02 -7.65 1.92
CA TYR A 158 15.04 -6.22 2.21
C TYR A 158 14.09 -5.87 3.35
N VAL A 159 12.82 -6.28 3.24
CA VAL A 159 11.77 -6.03 4.24
C VAL A 159 12.15 -6.64 5.60
N ASN A 160 12.67 -7.87 5.62
CA ASN A 160 13.09 -8.51 6.85
C ASN A 160 14.28 -7.78 7.49
N ALA A 161 15.28 -7.40 6.71
CA ALA A 161 16.47 -6.70 7.22
C ALA A 161 16.10 -5.36 7.87
N ILE A 162 15.31 -4.52 7.19
CA ILE A 162 14.88 -3.23 7.74
C ILE A 162 13.94 -3.40 8.94
N SER A 163 13.14 -4.47 8.98
CA SER A 163 12.26 -4.76 10.12
C SER A 163 13.07 -5.15 11.36
N ILE A 164 14.15 -5.93 11.19
CA ILE A 164 15.06 -6.27 12.29
C ILE A 164 15.77 -5.01 12.79
N ILE A 165 16.32 -4.20 11.89
CA ILE A 165 16.98 -2.93 12.26
C ILE A 165 16.01 -2.01 12.99
N SER A 166 14.77 -1.92 12.51
CA SER A 166 13.72 -1.14 13.16
C SER A 166 13.47 -1.59 14.61
N LEU A 167 13.32 -2.89 14.85
CA LEU A 167 13.11 -3.44 16.19
C LEU A 167 14.32 -3.15 17.10
N LEU A 168 15.53 -3.25 16.58
CA LEU A 168 16.74 -2.90 17.32
C LEU A 168 16.79 -1.42 17.70
N CYS A 169 16.39 -0.51 16.80
CA CYS A 169 16.28 0.92 17.12
C CYS A 169 15.24 1.18 18.21
N ILE A 170 14.05 0.57 18.13
CA ILE A 170 13.00 0.72 19.15
C ILE A 170 13.46 0.14 20.50
N PHE A 171 14.12 -1.01 20.48
CA PHE A 171 14.71 -1.60 21.69
C PHE A 171 15.78 -0.68 22.29
N TYR A 172 16.66 -0.11 21.47
CA TYR A 172 17.67 0.82 21.95
C TYR A 172 17.05 2.11 22.52
N PHE A 173 15.95 2.60 21.94
CA PHE A 173 15.16 3.69 22.53
C PHE A 173 14.70 3.35 23.95
N SER A 174 14.17 2.15 24.18
CA SER A 174 13.70 1.74 25.52
C SER A 174 14.78 1.71 26.61
N ILE A 175 16.06 1.66 26.23
CA ILE A 175 17.20 1.64 27.17
C ILE A 175 17.85 3.01 27.29
N SER A 176 17.96 3.75 26.18
CA SER A 176 18.73 5.00 26.10
C SER A 176 17.88 6.27 26.26
N ASP A 177 16.55 6.14 26.19
CA ASP A 177 15.56 7.23 26.21
C ASP A 177 15.79 8.30 25.12
N ARG A 178 16.47 7.92 24.04
CA ARG A 178 16.76 8.81 22.91
C ARG A 178 15.67 8.70 21.85
N GLU A 179 14.73 9.65 21.85
CA GLU A 179 13.56 9.71 20.94
C GLU A 179 13.91 9.49 19.46
N MET A 180 15.09 9.94 19.03
CA MET A 180 15.57 9.77 17.65
C MET A 180 15.55 8.28 17.22
N PHE A 181 15.88 7.36 18.12
CA PHE A 181 15.87 5.92 17.79
C PHE A 181 14.45 5.36 17.67
N LEU A 182 13.48 5.87 18.44
CA LEU A 182 12.07 5.55 18.24
C LEU A 182 11.60 6.01 16.86
N LEU A 183 11.90 7.26 16.51
CA LEU A 183 11.51 7.88 15.25
C LEU A 183 12.12 7.16 14.04
N VAL A 184 13.42 6.84 14.08
CA VAL A 184 14.08 6.05 13.03
C VAL A 184 13.49 4.65 12.95
N GLY A 185 13.27 3.99 14.10
CA GLY A 185 12.68 2.67 14.16
C GLY A 185 11.31 2.63 13.48
N VAL A 186 10.40 3.54 13.85
CA VAL A 186 9.07 3.67 13.26
C VAL A 186 9.14 3.97 11.76
N ALA A 187 10.00 4.90 11.34
CA ALA A 187 10.16 5.22 9.91
C ALA A 187 10.54 3.97 9.10
N LEU A 188 11.42 3.11 9.62
CA LEU A 188 11.80 1.85 8.98
C LEU A 188 10.65 0.83 8.93
N ILE A 189 9.77 0.77 9.94
CA ILE A 189 8.53 -0.05 9.88
C ILE A 189 7.66 0.44 8.71
N ILE A 190 7.50 1.76 8.58
CA ILE A 190 6.69 2.34 7.52
C ILE A 190 7.28 2.03 6.14
N VAL A 191 8.61 2.07 5.99
CA VAL A 191 9.29 1.61 4.76
C VAL A 191 8.97 0.15 4.47
N ALA A 192 9.07 -0.74 5.46
CA ALA A 192 8.73 -2.15 5.30
C ALA A 192 7.30 -2.36 4.80
N LEU A 193 6.35 -1.67 5.42
CA LEU A 193 4.94 -1.72 5.05
C LEU A 193 4.69 -1.16 3.64
N LEU A 194 5.35 -0.06 3.24
CA LEU A 194 5.24 0.52 1.91
C LEU A 194 5.81 -0.41 0.81
N VAL A 195 6.94 -1.05 1.07
CA VAL A 195 7.50 -2.05 0.15
C VAL A 195 6.53 -3.23 0.00
N SER A 196 5.98 -3.75 1.10
CA SER A 196 4.96 -4.80 1.03
C SER A 196 3.69 -4.36 0.29
N LEU A 197 3.25 -3.12 0.51
CA LEU A 197 2.09 -2.53 -0.17
C LEU A 197 2.31 -2.42 -1.69
N THR A 198 3.55 -2.23 -2.14
CA THR A 198 3.92 -2.18 -3.55
C THR A 198 3.54 -3.48 -4.29
N PHE A 199 3.60 -4.63 -3.62
CA PHE A 199 3.15 -5.90 -4.19
C PHE A 199 1.63 -6.00 -4.38
N SER A 200 0.86 -5.08 -3.80
CA SER A 200 -0.58 -4.94 -4.03
C SER A 200 -0.91 -4.05 -5.22
N PHE A 201 0.05 -3.27 -5.76
CA PHE A 201 -0.16 -2.43 -6.94
C PHE A 201 -0.75 -3.18 -8.16
N PRO A 202 -0.35 -4.43 -8.45
CA PRO A 202 -0.93 -5.20 -9.55
C PRO A 202 -2.43 -5.44 -9.46
N ARG A 203 -3.07 -5.25 -8.29
CA ARG A 203 -4.54 -5.30 -8.15
C ARG A 203 -5.25 -4.24 -8.96
N ILE A 204 -4.57 -3.12 -9.25
CA ILE A 204 -5.13 -1.99 -10.01
C ILE A 204 -5.12 -2.29 -11.51
N LEU A 205 -4.10 -3.02 -11.98
CA LEU A 205 -3.84 -3.24 -13.41
C LEU A 205 -5.03 -3.86 -14.17
N PRO A 206 -5.77 -4.87 -13.64
CA PRO A 206 -6.93 -5.44 -14.31
C PRO A 206 -8.04 -4.42 -14.59
N TYR A 207 -8.20 -3.39 -13.77
CA TYR A 207 -9.21 -2.34 -14.00
C TYR A 207 -8.82 -1.36 -15.10
N TRP A 208 -7.54 -1.32 -15.47
CA TRP A 208 -6.98 -0.41 -16.48
C TRP A 208 -6.68 -1.09 -17.81
N ARG A 209 -6.55 -2.42 -17.83
CA ARG A 209 -6.48 -3.17 -19.08
C ARG A 209 -7.83 -3.10 -19.78
N LYS A 210 -7.82 -2.77 -21.08
CA LYS A 210 -8.99 -2.99 -21.93
C LYS A 210 -9.35 -4.48 -21.81
N GLU A 211 -10.62 -4.80 -21.59
CA GLU A 211 -11.09 -6.18 -21.72
C GLU A 211 -10.62 -6.67 -23.10
N GLU A 212 -9.78 -7.70 -23.11
CA GLU A 212 -9.60 -8.45 -24.35
C GLU A 212 -11.01 -8.92 -24.73
N PRO A 213 -11.45 -8.73 -25.98
CA PRO A 213 -12.74 -9.23 -26.39
C PRO A 213 -12.77 -10.69 -25.99
N LYS A 214 -13.76 -11.07 -25.17
CA LYS A 214 -14.00 -12.48 -24.85
C LYS A 214 -13.93 -13.20 -26.19
N LYS A 215 -12.94 -14.07 -26.37
CA LYS A 215 -13.00 -15.05 -27.44
C LYS A 215 -14.23 -15.88 -27.12
N ASP A 216 -15.35 -15.50 -27.71
CA ASP A 216 -16.57 -16.30 -27.76
C ASP A 216 -16.22 -17.59 -28.49
N ALA A 217 -15.76 -18.56 -27.71
CA ALA A 217 -15.92 -19.96 -28.00
C ALA A 217 -16.30 -20.58 -26.66
N SER A 218 -17.54 -20.32 -26.24
CA SER A 218 -18.19 -21.15 -25.24
C SER A 218 -18.06 -22.59 -25.72
N VAL A 219 -17.28 -23.39 -24.99
CA VAL A 219 -17.18 -24.84 -25.20
C VAL A 219 -18.59 -25.46 -25.20
N TYR A 220 -19.54 -24.82 -24.52
CA TYR A 220 -20.98 -25.15 -24.51
C TYR A 220 -21.78 -24.74 -25.77
N GLY A 221 -21.42 -23.66 -26.46
CA GLY A 221 -22.07 -23.26 -27.71
C GLY A 221 -21.63 -24.12 -28.90
N ASN A 222 -20.38 -24.62 -28.85
CA ASN A 222 -19.87 -25.52 -29.88
C ASN A 222 -20.44 -26.94 -29.77
N THR A 223 -20.63 -27.47 -28.56
CA THR A 223 -21.25 -28.79 -28.37
C THR A 223 -22.73 -28.82 -28.77
N THR A 224 -23.50 -27.76 -28.47
CA THR A 224 -24.90 -27.65 -28.91
C THR A 224 -25.04 -27.51 -30.44
N LYS A 225 -24.11 -26.81 -31.11
CA LYS A 225 -24.04 -26.77 -32.58
C LYS A 225 -23.61 -28.11 -33.20
N MET A 226 -22.68 -28.83 -32.58
CA MET A 226 -22.26 -30.16 -33.05
C MET A 226 -23.37 -31.22 -32.86
N MET A 227 -24.11 -31.19 -31.75
CA MET A 227 -25.27 -32.07 -31.54
C MET A 227 -26.41 -31.82 -32.54
N LYS A 228 -26.63 -30.56 -32.95
CA LYS A 228 -27.63 -30.25 -33.99
C LYS A 228 -27.21 -30.72 -35.39
N ARG A 229 -25.91 -30.73 -35.72
CA ARG A 229 -25.39 -31.29 -36.99
C ARG A 229 -25.38 -32.81 -37.04
N GLY A 230 -25.29 -33.50 -35.90
CA GLY A 230 -25.36 -34.96 -35.83
C GLY A 230 -26.76 -35.56 -35.99
N LYS A 231 -27.82 -34.75 -35.89
CA LYS A 231 -29.22 -35.17 -36.04
C LYS A 231 -29.80 -34.94 -37.45
N SER A 232 -29.04 -34.34 -38.37
CA SER A 232 -29.48 -34.06 -39.74
C SER A 232 -28.80 -34.95 -40.79
N LYS A 233 -28.48 -36.19 -40.43
CA LYS A 233 -28.07 -37.24 -41.38
C LYS A 233 -28.91 -38.47 -41.15
#